data_AF-A0A0D8L4H1-F1
#
_entry.id   AF-A0A0D8L4H1-F1
#
_cell.length_a   1.000
_cell.length_b   1.000
_cell.length_c   1.000
_cell.angle_alpha   90.00
_cell.angle_beta   90.00
_cell.angle_gamma   90.00
#
_symmetry.space_group_name_H-M   'P 1'
#
loop_
_entity.id
_entity.type
_entity.pdbx_description
1 polymer ?
#
loop_
_entity_poly.entity_id
_entity_poly.type
_entity_poly.pdbx_seq_one_letter_code
_entity_poly.pdbx_strand_id
1 'polypeptide(L)'
;MSSSTAYLQLLRNVPYSPDSTTPAKSAEELLEHALQMNKFEVEKDSLGDIIILPRENAVLMTYYRNNILHMLVLPSLVTSILIHHRRVSTDTLREHVGMIYPLLKAELFMRYSQEELPAILDTIIDELCRQQLICRRDDNMLVINPARIRPLQLLAAGIRETLQRYAITLSLLNATPEISRSALEKESRMLAQRLSVLHGINAPEFFDKAVFATLVGTLREEGYINDNDDVIEANAGEFYNVLAELMSPEIRLTIESVSLEPEESIPAESDNSNPAD
;
A
#
# COMPACT_ATOMS: atom_id res chain seq x y z
N MET A 1 -5.62 17.13 19.07
CA MET A 1 -6.21 16.58 17.84
C MET A 1 -6.00 15.09 17.86
N SER A 2 -7.09 14.32 17.95
CA SER A 2 -7.04 12.87 17.82
C SER A 2 -6.81 12.49 16.35
N SER A 3 -6.33 11.28 16.10
CA SER A 3 -6.12 10.80 14.72
C SER A 3 -7.43 10.76 13.92
N SER A 4 -8.54 10.38 14.56
CA SER A 4 -9.86 10.38 13.92
C SER A 4 -10.32 11.78 13.51
N THR A 5 -9.97 12.83 14.27
CA THR A 5 -10.22 14.22 13.84
C THR A 5 -9.47 14.57 12.55
N ALA A 6 -8.22 14.09 12.40
CA ALA A 6 -7.41 14.39 11.21
C ALA A 6 -8.04 13.80 9.92
N TYR A 7 -8.55 12.57 10.00
CA TYR A 7 -9.28 11.93 8.89
C TYR A 7 -10.55 12.68 8.53
N LEU A 8 -11.37 13.06 9.53
CA LEU A 8 -12.59 13.82 9.27
C LEU A 8 -12.30 15.17 8.64
N GLN A 9 -11.25 15.86 9.08
CA GLN A 9 -10.87 17.14 8.50
C GLN A 9 -10.36 16.98 7.06
N LEU A 10 -9.57 15.94 6.77
CA LEU A 10 -9.18 15.62 5.38
C LEU A 10 -10.40 15.40 4.49
N LEU A 11 -11.34 14.54 4.89
CA LEU A 11 -12.53 14.23 4.10
C LEU A 11 -13.46 15.44 3.91
N ARG A 12 -13.49 16.37 4.87
CA ARG A 12 -14.32 17.59 4.81
C ARG A 12 -13.69 18.70 3.97
N ASN A 13 -12.38 18.91 4.14
CA ASN A 13 -11.68 20.04 3.54
C ASN A 13 -11.08 19.69 2.17
N VAL A 14 -10.86 18.40 1.89
CA VAL A 14 -10.39 17.86 0.62
C VAL A 14 -11.34 16.76 0.16
N PRO A 15 -12.61 17.10 -0.15
CA PRO A 15 -13.60 16.10 -0.55
C PRO A 15 -13.19 15.42 -1.86
N TYR A 16 -13.30 14.09 -1.92
CA TYR A 16 -12.94 13.30 -3.10
C TYR A 16 -13.81 13.67 -4.33
N SER A 17 -15.07 14.04 -4.10
CA SER A 17 -15.96 14.56 -5.13
C SER A 17 -16.96 15.58 -4.59
N PRO A 18 -17.55 16.42 -5.46
CA PRO A 18 -18.65 17.31 -5.06
C PRO A 18 -19.82 16.56 -4.42
N ASP A 19 -20.03 15.30 -4.82
CA ASP A 19 -21.10 14.43 -4.30
C ASP A 19 -20.68 13.61 -3.07
N SER A 20 -19.41 13.73 -2.62
CA SER A 20 -18.92 13.03 -1.45
C SER A 20 -19.57 13.59 -0.19
N THR A 21 -20.14 12.71 0.63
CA THR A 21 -20.74 13.10 1.90
C THR A 21 -19.83 12.71 3.06
N THR A 22 -19.82 13.54 4.09
CA THR A 22 -19.13 13.24 5.35
C THR A 22 -20.09 13.43 6.51
N PRO A 23 -20.02 12.62 7.59
CA PRO A 23 -20.87 12.84 8.75
C PRO A 23 -20.62 14.21 9.36
N ALA A 24 -21.67 14.89 9.82
CA ALA A 24 -21.53 16.16 10.57
C ALA A 24 -21.03 15.96 12.01
N LYS A 25 -21.10 14.73 12.52
CA LYS A 25 -20.66 14.33 13.87
C LYS A 25 -19.16 14.57 14.09
N SER A 26 -18.78 14.83 15.33
CA SER A 26 -17.39 14.87 15.79
C SER A 26 -16.74 13.48 15.73
N ALA A 27 -15.41 13.43 15.85
CA ALA A 27 -14.66 12.17 15.87
C ALA A 27 -15.06 11.30 17.06
N GLU A 28 -15.31 11.94 18.20
CA GLU A 28 -15.72 11.34 19.46
C GLU A 28 -17.12 10.73 19.34
N GLU A 29 -18.08 11.46 18.77
CA GLU A 29 -19.44 10.95 18.51
C GLU A 29 -19.45 9.79 17.49
N LEU A 30 -18.56 9.81 16.50
CA LEU A 30 -18.42 8.70 15.56
C LEU A 30 -17.83 7.45 16.23
N LEU A 31 -16.86 7.63 17.12
CA LEU A 31 -16.31 6.53 17.90
C LEU A 31 -17.38 5.92 18.81
N GLU A 32 -18.12 6.75 19.54
CA GLU A 32 -19.21 6.29 20.40
C GLU A 32 -20.28 5.52 19.60
N HIS A 33 -20.67 6.05 18.44
CA HIS A 33 -21.59 5.36 17.54
C HIS A 33 -21.04 4.03 17.03
N ALA A 34 -19.75 3.95 16.68
CA ALA A 34 -19.12 2.71 16.25
C ALA A 34 -19.10 1.66 17.37
N LEU A 35 -18.85 2.06 18.62
CA LEU A 35 -18.89 1.17 19.78
C LEU A 35 -20.30 0.61 20.05
N GLN A 36 -21.35 1.40 19.79
CA GLN A 36 -22.75 0.95 19.90
C GLN A 36 -23.14 -0.13 18.87
N MET A 37 -22.36 -0.32 17.80
CA MET A 37 -22.63 -1.36 16.80
C MET A 37 -22.31 -2.79 17.27
N ASN A 38 -21.76 -2.95 18.49
CA ASN A 38 -21.34 -4.24 19.06
C ASN A 38 -20.39 -5.02 18.12
N LYS A 39 -19.47 -4.29 17.46
CA LYS A 39 -18.43 -4.86 16.57
C LYS A 39 -17.02 -4.79 17.15
N PHE A 40 -16.86 -4.09 18.28
CA PHE A 40 -15.60 -3.86 18.95
C PHE A 40 -15.74 -4.26 20.42
N GLU A 41 -14.62 -4.66 21.01
CA GLU A 41 -14.50 -4.87 22.44
C GLU A 41 -13.73 -3.70 23.05
N VAL A 42 -14.04 -3.36 24.30
CA VAL A 42 -13.34 -2.30 25.04
C VAL A 42 -12.72 -2.92 26.28
N GLU A 43 -11.40 -3.03 26.26
CA GLU A 43 -10.63 -3.42 27.44
C GLU A 43 -10.18 -2.14 28.18
N LYS A 44 -10.45 -2.08 29.48
CA LYS A 44 -10.03 -0.93 30.31
C LYS A 44 -8.75 -1.29 31.03
N ASP A 45 -7.70 -0.52 30.79
CA ASP A 45 -6.47 -0.60 31.57
C ASP A 45 -6.25 0.67 32.41
N SER A 46 -5.18 0.70 33.19
CA SER A 46 -4.84 1.85 34.06
C SER A 46 -4.36 3.08 33.28
N LEU A 47 -4.11 2.96 31.98
CA LEU A 47 -3.59 3.98 31.07
C LEU A 47 -4.64 4.49 30.06
N GLY A 48 -5.77 3.79 29.90
CA GLY A 48 -6.89 4.18 29.04
C GLY A 48 -7.75 3.00 28.56
N ASP A 49 -8.67 3.32 27.66
CA ASP A 49 -9.49 2.31 26.97
C ASP A 49 -8.75 1.79 25.73
N ILE A 50 -8.63 0.47 25.61
CA ILE A 50 -8.12 -0.22 24.44
C ILE A 50 -9.31 -0.74 23.64
N ILE A 51 -9.44 -0.27 22.40
CA ILE A 51 -10.47 -0.74 21.48
C ILE A 51 -9.92 -1.91 20.68
N ILE A 52 -10.54 -3.08 20.83
CA ILE A 52 -10.12 -4.34 20.20
C ILE A 52 -11.11 -4.67 19.09
N LEU A 53 -10.60 -5.06 17.93
CA LEU A 53 -11.39 -5.62 16.84
C LEU A 53 -11.30 -7.15 16.89
N PRO A 54 -12.38 -7.86 17.25
CA PRO A 54 -12.42 -9.32 17.22
C PRO A 54 -12.14 -9.87 15.81
N ARG A 55 -11.45 -11.01 15.73
CA ARG A 55 -10.99 -11.58 14.44
C ARG A 55 -12.16 -11.89 13.50
N GLU A 56 -13.30 -12.31 14.04
CA GLU A 56 -14.53 -12.60 13.30
C GLU A 56 -15.11 -11.37 12.60
N ASN A 57 -14.83 -10.17 13.10
CA ASN A 57 -15.27 -8.90 12.49
C ASN A 57 -14.24 -8.31 11.51
N ALA A 58 -13.04 -8.90 11.40
CA ALA A 58 -11.97 -8.33 10.59
C ALA A 58 -12.34 -8.26 9.10
N VAL A 59 -12.95 -9.31 8.54
CA VAL A 59 -13.39 -9.33 7.13
C VAL A 59 -14.42 -8.23 6.86
N LEU A 60 -15.35 -7.99 7.79
CA LEU A 60 -16.34 -6.91 7.69
C LEU A 60 -15.67 -5.53 7.74
N MET A 61 -14.63 -5.36 8.56
CA MET A 61 -13.88 -4.10 8.61
C MET A 61 -13.08 -3.87 7.31
N THR A 62 -12.54 -4.91 6.71
CA THR A 62 -11.91 -4.83 5.39
C THR A 62 -12.90 -4.38 4.33
N TYR A 63 -14.13 -4.90 4.35
CA TYR A 63 -15.20 -4.40 3.47
C TYR A 63 -15.49 -2.90 3.68
N TYR A 64 -15.65 -2.45 4.93
CA TYR A 64 -15.88 -1.02 5.20
C TYR A 64 -14.69 -0.14 4.78
N ARG A 65 -13.45 -0.60 5.01
CA ARG A 65 -12.25 0.08 4.53
C ARG A 65 -12.29 0.24 3.01
N ASN A 66 -12.62 -0.82 2.28
CA ASN A 66 -12.61 -0.81 0.82
C ASN A 66 -13.65 0.15 0.22
N ASN A 67 -14.75 0.41 0.93
CA ASN A 67 -15.77 1.39 0.51
C ASN A 67 -15.27 2.85 0.53
N ILE A 68 -14.22 3.17 1.29
CA ILE A 68 -13.69 4.54 1.41
C ILE A 68 -12.21 4.66 1.04
N LEU A 69 -11.54 3.54 0.76
CA LEU A 69 -10.09 3.51 0.54
C LEU A 69 -9.65 4.49 -0.55
N HIS A 70 -10.36 4.51 -1.68
CA HIS A 70 -10.12 5.41 -2.80
C HIS A 70 -10.13 6.91 -2.43
N MET A 71 -10.92 7.30 -1.41
CA MET A 71 -10.96 8.69 -0.93
C MET A 71 -9.72 9.09 -0.13
N LEU A 72 -9.04 8.10 0.48
CA LEU A 72 -7.93 8.30 1.41
C LEU A 72 -6.59 7.83 0.86
N VAL A 73 -6.56 7.15 -0.28
CA VAL A 73 -5.36 6.52 -0.86
C VAL A 73 -4.26 7.53 -1.18
N LEU A 74 -4.59 8.68 -1.78
CA LEU A 74 -3.63 9.73 -2.11
C LEU A 74 -3.05 10.40 -0.86
N PRO A 75 -3.86 10.85 0.13
CA PRO A 75 -3.32 11.28 1.43
C PRO A 75 -2.46 10.22 2.11
N SER A 76 -2.85 8.94 2.01
CA SER A 76 -2.08 7.83 2.59
C SER A 76 -0.72 7.66 1.91
N LEU A 77 -0.66 7.81 0.59
CA LEU A 77 0.59 7.74 -0.16
C LEU A 77 1.52 8.91 0.16
N VAL A 78 0.99 10.14 0.18
CA VAL A 78 1.73 11.35 0.57
C VAL A 78 2.34 11.18 1.96
N THR A 79 1.54 10.73 2.92
CA THR A 79 2.01 10.53 4.30
C THR A 79 3.00 9.35 4.42
N SER A 80 2.86 8.30 3.63
CA SER A 80 3.82 7.20 3.56
C SER A 80 5.20 7.71 3.12
N ILE A 81 5.28 8.42 1.99
CA ILE A 81 6.52 9.04 1.50
C ILE A 81 7.15 9.92 2.60
N LEU A 82 6.36 10.79 3.22
CA LEU A 82 6.86 11.68 4.26
C LEU A 82 7.37 10.96 5.52
N ILE A 83 6.77 9.84 5.92
CA ILE A 83 7.23 9.05 7.07
C ILE A 83 8.57 8.38 6.78
N HIS A 84 8.72 7.82 5.58
CA HIS A 84 9.91 7.08 5.19
C HIS A 84 11.10 8.00 4.95
N HIS A 85 10.91 9.12 4.24
CA HIS A 85 11.98 10.08 3.99
C HIS A 85 12.22 11.07 5.15
N ARG A 86 11.22 11.31 6.01
CA ARG A 86 11.15 12.35 7.08
C ARG A 86 11.23 13.81 6.59
N ARG A 87 11.97 14.04 5.52
CA ARG A 87 12.15 15.31 4.81
C ARG A 87 12.27 15.02 3.31
N VAL A 88 11.41 15.62 2.50
CA VAL A 88 11.36 15.41 1.05
C VAL A 88 11.01 16.73 0.35
N SER A 89 11.51 16.97 -0.85
CA SER A 89 11.09 18.13 -1.66
C SER A 89 9.68 17.89 -2.20
N THR A 90 8.93 18.95 -2.47
CA THR A 90 7.63 18.83 -3.14
C THR A 90 7.75 18.16 -4.51
N ASP A 91 8.85 18.42 -5.23
CA ASP A 91 9.08 17.87 -6.58
C ASP A 91 9.33 16.35 -6.55
N THR A 92 10.20 15.87 -5.66
CA THR A 92 10.44 14.44 -5.47
C THR A 92 9.17 13.72 -4.99
N LEU A 93 8.38 14.35 -4.11
CA LEU A 93 7.11 13.78 -3.69
C LEU A 93 6.14 13.63 -4.87
N ARG A 94 6.03 14.65 -5.73
CA ARG A 94 5.17 14.60 -6.93
C ARG A 94 5.64 13.55 -7.92
N GLU A 95 6.95 13.41 -8.11
CA GLU A 95 7.56 12.37 -8.95
C GLU A 95 7.20 10.98 -8.45
N HIS A 96 7.46 10.68 -7.17
CA HIS A 96 7.14 9.37 -6.57
C HIS A 96 5.64 9.07 -6.65
N VAL A 97 4.78 10.05 -6.37
CA VAL A 97 3.33 9.87 -6.50
C VAL A 97 2.94 9.65 -7.96
N GLY A 98 3.54 10.38 -8.91
CA GLY A 98 3.27 10.26 -10.34
C GLY A 98 3.60 8.87 -10.90
N MET A 99 4.68 8.24 -10.41
CA MET A 99 5.04 6.86 -10.77
C MET A 99 4.04 5.84 -10.23
N ILE A 100 3.56 6.02 -9.00
CA ILE A 100 2.67 5.06 -8.31
C ILE A 100 1.21 5.24 -8.74
N TYR A 101 0.81 6.46 -9.10
CA TYR A 101 -0.60 6.81 -9.33
C TYR A 101 -1.31 6.00 -10.42
N PRO A 102 -0.70 5.69 -11.59
CA PRO A 102 -1.36 4.87 -12.61
C PRO A 102 -1.87 3.53 -12.07
N LEU A 103 -1.05 2.86 -11.25
CA LEU A 103 -1.41 1.57 -10.64
C LEU A 103 -2.59 1.73 -9.68
N LEU A 104 -2.55 2.76 -8.82
CA LEU A 104 -3.65 3.08 -7.91
C LEU A 104 -4.92 3.44 -8.67
N LYS A 105 -4.79 4.17 -9.79
CA LYS A 105 -5.91 4.59 -10.62
C LYS A 105 -6.61 3.40 -11.26
N ALA A 106 -5.85 2.45 -11.81
CA ALA A 106 -6.40 1.23 -12.40
C ALA A 106 -7.02 0.32 -11.33
N GLU A 107 -6.37 0.13 -10.18
CA GLU A 107 -6.85 -0.77 -9.13
C GLU A 107 -8.08 -0.24 -8.40
N LEU A 108 -8.10 1.06 -8.05
CA LEU A 108 -9.14 1.67 -7.22
C LEU A 108 -10.14 2.51 -8.03
N PHE A 109 -10.04 2.50 -9.36
CA PHE A 109 -10.87 3.29 -10.27
C PHE A 109 -10.83 4.79 -9.93
N MET A 110 -9.62 5.32 -9.70
CA MET A 110 -9.45 6.71 -9.27
C MET A 110 -9.92 7.69 -10.35
N ARG A 111 -10.62 8.73 -9.91
CA ARG A 111 -11.25 9.69 -10.83
C ARG A 111 -10.27 10.66 -11.50
N TYR A 112 -9.19 11.03 -10.82
CA TYR A 112 -8.35 12.15 -11.28
C TYR A 112 -7.51 11.75 -12.49
N SER A 113 -7.37 12.60 -13.49
CA SER A 113 -6.41 12.40 -14.57
C SER A 113 -4.97 12.65 -14.08
N GLN A 114 -3.98 12.32 -14.90
CA GLN A 114 -2.58 12.62 -14.57
C GLN A 114 -2.31 14.12 -14.54
N GLU A 115 -3.00 14.90 -15.37
CA GLU A 115 -2.89 16.35 -15.42
C GLU A 115 -3.51 17.03 -14.18
N GLU A 116 -4.53 16.42 -13.58
CA GLU A 116 -5.17 16.92 -12.35
C GLU A 116 -4.35 16.61 -11.09
N LEU A 117 -3.51 15.57 -11.13
CA LEU A 117 -2.80 15.04 -9.98
C LEU A 117 -1.98 16.11 -9.22
N PRO A 118 -1.18 16.99 -9.85
CA PRO A 118 -0.40 18.00 -9.13
C PRO A 118 -1.26 18.93 -8.27
N ALA A 119 -2.41 19.39 -8.79
CA ALA A 119 -3.30 20.30 -8.07
C ALA A 119 -3.98 19.61 -6.87
N ILE A 120 -4.34 18.34 -7.02
CA ILE A 120 -4.88 17.53 -5.93
C ILE A 120 -3.83 17.31 -4.84
N LEU A 121 -2.58 17.03 -5.22
CA LEU A 121 -1.48 16.87 -4.26
C LEU A 121 -1.23 18.16 -3.47
N ASP A 122 -1.26 19.32 -4.13
CA ASP A 122 -1.12 20.60 -3.44
C ASP A 122 -2.23 20.82 -2.41
N THR A 123 -3.47 20.50 -2.77
CA THR A 123 -4.62 20.60 -1.86
C THR A 123 -4.47 19.67 -0.64
N ILE A 124 -3.99 18.44 -0.86
CA ILE A 124 -3.70 17.49 0.22
C ILE A 124 -2.57 18.01 1.12
N ILE A 125 -1.47 18.48 0.53
CA ILE A 125 -0.31 19.00 1.28
C ILE A 125 -0.72 20.21 2.12
N ASP A 126 -1.51 21.13 1.55
CA ASP A 126 -2.01 22.31 2.25
C ASP A 126 -2.89 21.92 3.44
N GLU A 127 -3.77 20.92 3.29
CA GLU A 127 -4.58 20.44 4.41
C GLU A 127 -3.73 19.77 5.49
N LEU A 128 -2.73 18.94 5.11
CA LEU A 128 -1.80 18.34 6.07
C LEU A 128 -0.97 19.41 6.81
N CYS A 129 -0.59 20.50 6.14
CA CYS A 129 0.05 21.66 6.76
C CYS A 129 -0.90 22.42 7.70
N ARG A 130 -2.15 22.65 7.28
CA ARG A 130 -3.17 23.33 8.09
C ARG A 130 -3.45 22.57 9.38
N GLN A 131 -3.48 21.23 9.31
CA GLN A 131 -3.59 20.35 10.47
C GLN A 131 -2.30 20.25 11.31
N GLN A 132 -1.21 20.89 10.87
CA GLN A 132 0.12 20.83 11.48
C GLN A 132 0.70 19.41 11.56
N LEU A 133 0.28 18.51 10.66
CA LEU A 133 0.84 17.16 10.56
C LEU A 133 2.22 17.21 9.91
N ILE A 134 2.38 18.09 8.92
CA ILE A 134 3.65 18.41 8.28
C ILE A 134 3.87 19.91 8.27
N CYS A 135 5.08 20.34 7.93
CA CYS A 135 5.41 21.74 7.74
C CYS A 135 6.15 21.93 6.42
N ARG A 136 5.87 23.04 5.75
CA ARG A 136 6.76 23.59 4.72
C ARG A 136 7.95 24.26 5.41
N ARG A 137 9.14 24.05 4.86
CA ARG A 137 10.39 24.74 5.23
C ARG A 137 10.88 25.52 4.02
N ASP A 138 11.86 26.37 4.26
CA ASP A 138 12.60 27.05 3.20
C ASP A 138 13.11 25.99 2.19
N ASP A 139 13.21 26.38 0.92
CA ASP A 139 13.64 25.54 -0.21
C ASP A 139 12.65 24.46 -0.68
N ASN A 140 11.33 24.72 -0.59
CA ASN A 140 10.29 23.81 -1.10
C ASN A 140 10.31 22.41 -0.44
N MET A 141 10.80 22.33 0.81
CA MET A 141 10.93 21.09 1.55
C MET A 141 9.73 20.85 2.47
N LEU A 142 9.21 19.63 2.47
CA LEU A 142 8.19 19.13 3.37
C LEU A 142 8.84 18.30 4.48
N VAL A 143 8.47 18.58 5.72
CA VAL A 143 8.97 17.85 6.90
C VAL A 143 7.82 17.41 7.79
N ILE A 144 7.95 16.22 8.38
CA ILE A 144 6.98 15.75 9.37
C ILE A 144 7.03 16.60 10.64
N ASN A 145 5.88 16.77 11.31
CA ASN A 145 5.83 17.29 12.67
C ASN A 145 5.90 16.12 13.68
N PRO A 146 7.01 15.94 14.41
CA PRO A 146 7.17 14.80 15.32
C PRO A 146 6.08 14.74 16.41
N ALA A 147 5.58 15.90 16.86
CA ALA A 147 4.51 15.97 17.87
C ALA A 147 3.15 15.44 17.34
N ARG A 148 3.01 15.27 16.02
CA ARG A 148 1.80 14.82 15.33
C ARG A 148 2.05 13.57 14.47
N ILE A 149 3.06 12.78 14.80
CA ILE A 149 3.43 11.61 14.00
C ILE A 149 2.37 10.50 13.98
N ARG A 150 1.58 10.33 15.06
CA ARG A 150 0.59 9.25 15.17
C ARG A 150 -0.51 9.33 14.08
N PRO A 151 -1.20 10.48 13.86
CA PRO A 151 -2.12 10.61 12.73
C PRO A 151 -1.49 10.31 11.37
N LEU A 152 -0.24 10.74 11.13
CA LEU A 152 0.48 10.43 9.89
C LEU A 152 0.70 8.93 9.73
N GLN A 153 1.12 8.23 10.79
CA GLN A 153 1.37 6.79 10.75
C GLN A 153 0.10 5.99 10.45
N LEU A 154 -1.05 6.45 10.96
CA LEU A 154 -2.33 5.84 10.65
C LEU A 154 -2.75 6.10 9.21
N LEU A 155 -2.58 7.32 8.69
CA LEU A 155 -2.83 7.63 7.28
C LEU A 155 -1.96 6.76 6.37
N ALA A 156 -0.66 6.71 6.60
CA ALA A 156 0.27 5.89 5.83
C ALA A 156 -0.05 4.38 5.88
N ALA A 157 -0.66 3.91 6.98
CA ALA A 157 -1.10 2.52 7.08
C ALA A 157 -2.12 2.13 6.01
N GLY A 158 -2.92 3.09 5.52
CA GLY A 158 -3.99 2.85 4.56
C GLY A 158 -3.50 2.32 3.21
N ILE A 159 -2.28 2.67 2.80
CA ILE A 159 -1.68 2.31 1.49
C ILE A 159 -0.69 1.15 1.56
N ARG A 160 -0.25 0.78 2.77
CA ARG A 160 0.88 -0.13 3.00
C ARG A 160 0.75 -1.45 2.24
N GLU A 161 -0.40 -2.09 2.35
CA GLU A 161 -0.68 -3.38 1.70
C GLU A 161 -0.63 -3.29 0.18
N THR A 162 -1.12 -2.18 -0.39
CA THR A 162 -1.09 -1.95 -1.83
C THR A 162 0.35 -1.77 -2.33
N LEU A 163 1.16 -0.95 -1.64
CA LEU A 163 2.58 -0.78 -2.00
C LEU A 163 3.36 -2.09 -1.90
N GLN A 164 3.06 -2.92 -0.89
CA GLN A 164 3.68 -4.23 -0.73
C GLN A 164 3.34 -5.17 -1.90
N ARG A 165 2.08 -5.20 -2.36
CA ARG A 165 1.69 -5.97 -3.55
C ARG A 165 2.46 -5.51 -4.80
N TYR A 166 2.60 -4.19 -4.98
CA TYR A 166 3.35 -3.65 -6.12
C TYR A 166 4.82 -4.03 -6.06
N ALA A 167 5.43 -3.90 -4.88
CA ALA A 167 6.82 -4.25 -4.67
C ALA A 167 7.10 -5.75 -4.87
N ILE A 168 6.17 -6.62 -4.48
CA ILE A 168 6.27 -8.07 -4.73
C ILE A 168 6.41 -8.36 -6.23
N THR A 169 5.50 -7.84 -7.05
CA THR A 169 5.52 -8.08 -8.51
C THR A 169 6.76 -7.46 -9.15
N LEU A 170 7.13 -6.24 -8.76
CA LEU A 170 8.31 -5.56 -9.32
C LEU A 170 9.62 -6.23 -8.88
N SER A 171 9.69 -6.79 -7.66
CA SER A 171 10.84 -7.56 -7.20
C SER A 171 11.03 -8.82 -8.06
N LEU A 172 9.97 -9.57 -8.32
CA LEU A 172 10.02 -10.77 -9.15
C LEU A 172 10.44 -10.45 -10.59
N LEU A 173 9.90 -9.36 -11.16
CA LEU A 173 10.30 -8.87 -12.49
C LEU A 173 11.78 -8.51 -12.56
N ASN A 174 12.33 -7.88 -11.51
CA ASN A 174 13.75 -7.53 -11.47
C ASN A 174 14.65 -8.75 -11.25
N ALA A 175 14.18 -9.76 -10.52
CA ALA A 175 14.93 -10.97 -10.24
C ALA A 175 14.92 -11.98 -11.39
N THR A 176 13.82 -12.03 -12.15
CA THR A 176 13.65 -12.92 -13.29
C THR A 176 13.18 -12.09 -14.50
N PRO A 177 14.13 -11.48 -15.26
CA PRO A 177 13.82 -10.61 -16.39
C PRO A 177 13.16 -11.30 -17.58
N GLU A 178 13.03 -12.63 -17.56
CA GLU A 178 12.33 -13.43 -18.56
C GLU A 178 11.30 -14.33 -17.87
N ILE A 179 10.26 -13.74 -17.29
CA ILE A 179 9.19 -14.45 -16.60
C ILE A 179 7.92 -14.47 -17.44
N SER A 180 7.26 -15.63 -17.53
CA SER A 180 5.94 -15.70 -18.17
C SER A 180 4.90 -15.00 -17.32
N ARG A 181 3.90 -14.38 -17.95
CA ARG A 181 2.79 -13.74 -17.23
C ARG A 181 2.12 -14.65 -16.20
N SER A 182 1.89 -15.91 -16.57
CA SER A 182 1.24 -16.90 -15.71
C SER A 182 2.09 -17.25 -14.47
N ALA A 183 3.42 -17.32 -14.64
CA ALA A 183 4.36 -17.55 -13.55
C ALA A 183 4.41 -16.33 -12.62
N LEU A 184 4.53 -15.12 -13.18
CA LEU A 184 4.56 -13.88 -12.41
C LEU A 184 3.32 -13.71 -11.53
N GLU A 185 2.12 -13.95 -12.06
CA GLU A 185 0.88 -13.90 -11.29
C GLU A 185 0.86 -14.96 -10.17
N LYS A 186 1.31 -16.19 -10.46
CA LYS A 186 1.34 -17.29 -9.49
C LYS A 186 2.33 -17.03 -8.35
N GLU A 187 3.54 -16.63 -8.68
CA GLU A 187 4.62 -16.37 -7.73
C GLU A 187 4.34 -15.13 -6.89
N SER A 188 3.83 -14.05 -7.50
CA SER A 188 3.42 -12.85 -6.76
C SER A 188 2.39 -13.18 -5.68
N ARG A 189 1.39 -14.01 -6.02
CA ARG A 189 0.37 -14.45 -5.06
C ARG A 189 0.92 -15.33 -3.96
N MET A 190 1.85 -16.25 -4.28
CA MET A 190 2.49 -17.10 -3.29
C MET A 190 3.32 -16.28 -2.29
N LEU A 191 4.08 -15.31 -2.79
CA LEU A 191 4.87 -14.41 -1.95
C LEU A 191 3.97 -13.52 -1.08
N ALA A 192 2.89 -12.98 -1.64
CA ALA A 192 1.91 -12.21 -0.88
C ALA A 192 1.23 -13.04 0.22
N GLN A 193 0.90 -14.31 -0.05
CA GLN A 193 0.35 -15.21 0.96
C GLN A 193 1.36 -15.47 2.09
N ARG A 194 2.64 -15.71 1.76
CA ARG A 194 3.71 -15.87 2.75
C ARG A 194 3.88 -14.61 3.62
N LEU A 195 3.92 -13.44 2.98
CA LEU A 195 4.05 -12.15 3.68
C LEU A 195 2.84 -11.90 4.60
N SER A 196 1.63 -12.27 4.17
CA SER A 196 0.42 -12.17 4.98
C SER A 196 0.49 -13.02 6.25
N VAL A 197 1.00 -14.26 6.15
CA VAL A 197 1.19 -15.13 7.32
C VAL A 197 2.28 -14.60 8.26
N LEU A 198 3.44 -14.19 7.72
CA LEU A 198 4.59 -13.75 8.53
C LEU A 198 4.35 -12.43 9.24
N HIS A 199 3.57 -11.52 8.66
CA HIS A 199 3.33 -10.18 9.21
C HIS A 199 1.89 -9.97 9.68
N GLY A 200 1.07 -11.02 9.73
CA GLY A 200 -0.30 -10.97 10.26
C GLY A 200 -1.25 -10.08 9.45
N ILE A 201 -1.08 -10.00 8.13
CA ILE A 201 -1.97 -9.22 7.25
C ILE A 201 -3.28 -9.99 7.07
N ASN A 202 -4.40 -9.39 7.46
CA ASN A 202 -5.72 -10.01 7.42
C ASN A 202 -6.64 -9.32 6.39
N ALA A 203 -6.21 -9.32 5.12
CA ALA A 203 -6.90 -8.68 4.00
C ALA A 203 -7.03 -9.69 2.84
N PRO A 204 -8.23 -10.21 2.54
CA PRO A 204 -8.44 -11.19 1.46
C PRO A 204 -7.94 -10.72 0.09
N GLU A 205 -8.02 -9.41 -0.18
CA GLU A 205 -7.54 -8.77 -1.40
C GLU A 205 -6.02 -8.82 -1.56
N PHE A 206 -5.27 -9.10 -0.48
CA PHE A 206 -3.81 -9.04 -0.50
C PHE A 206 -3.15 -10.04 -1.45
N PHE A 207 -3.81 -11.19 -1.68
CA PHE A 207 -3.35 -12.26 -2.58
C PHE A 207 -4.40 -12.61 -3.65
N ASP A 208 -5.32 -11.68 -3.93
CA ASP A 208 -6.37 -11.85 -4.93
C ASP A 208 -5.83 -11.86 -6.36
N LYS A 209 -6.35 -12.76 -7.19
CA LYS A 209 -5.86 -12.94 -8.57
C LYS A 209 -6.14 -11.73 -9.46
N ALA A 210 -7.32 -11.12 -9.35
CA ALA A 210 -7.70 -10.02 -10.21
C ALA A 210 -6.87 -8.77 -9.93
N VAL A 211 -6.52 -8.53 -8.65
CA VAL A 211 -5.65 -7.41 -8.25
C VAL A 211 -4.27 -7.52 -8.92
N PHE A 212 -3.64 -8.70 -8.90
CA PHE A 212 -2.35 -8.90 -9.59
C PHE A 212 -2.47 -8.83 -11.11
N ALA A 213 -3.54 -9.37 -11.69
CA ALA A 213 -3.76 -9.28 -13.13
C ALA A 213 -3.91 -7.82 -13.61
N THR A 214 -4.62 -6.98 -12.84
CA THR A 214 -4.76 -5.54 -13.09
C THR A 214 -3.40 -4.83 -12.98
N LEU A 215 -2.61 -5.15 -11.95
CA LEU A 215 -1.27 -4.60 -11.78
C LEU A 215 -0.36 -4.88 -12.98
N VAL A 216 -0.26 -6.15 -13.39
CA VAL A 216 0.58 -6.55 -14.54
C VAL A 216 0.09 -5.87 -15.83
N GLY A 217 -1.22 -5.80 -16.04
CA GLY A 217 -1.80 -5.08 -17.18
C GLY A 217 -1.43 -3.60 -17.20
N THR A 218 -1.48 -2.93 -16.04
CA THR A 218 -1.16 -1.51 -15.90
C THR A 218 0.34 -1.24 -16.09
N LEU A 219 1.21 -2.10 -15.55
CA LEU A 219 2.66 -1.98 -15.73
C LEU A 219 3.06 -2.06 -17.21
N ARG A 220 2.35 -2.87 -18.00
CA ARG A 220 2.53 -2.94 -19.45
C ARG A 220 2.03 -1.67 -20.16
N GLU A 221 0.86 -1.17 -19.78
CA GLU A 221 0.32 0.07 -20.35
C GLU A 221 1.22 1.28 -20.09
N GLU A 222 1.86 1.34 -18.93
CA GLU A 222 2.83 2.37 -18.54
C GLU A 222 4.26 2.10 -19.08
N GLY A 223 4.47 1.01 -19.83
CA GLY A 223 5.75 0.70 -20.49
C GLY A 223 6.86 0.15 -19.60
N TYR A 224 6.55 -0.29 -18.38
CA TYR A 224 7.52 -0.96 -17.49
C TYR A 224 7.78 -2.42 -17.87
N ILE A 225 6.86 -3.01 -18.63
CA ILE A 225 6.88 -4.39 -19.09
C ILE A 225 6.65 -4.41 -20.61
N ASN A 226 7.53 -5.06 -21.35
CA ASN A 226 7.30 -5.44 -22.74
C ASN A 226 6.93 -6.91 -22.82
N ASP A 227 5.89 -7.23 -23.58
CA ASP A 227 5.37 -8.60 -23.77
C ASP A 227 5.74 -9.06 -25.19
N ASN A 228 6.91 -9.67 -25.33
CA ASN A 228 7.35 -10.29 -26.59
C ASN A 228 7.21 -11.81 -26.42
N ASP A 229 6.28 -12.43 -27.15
CA ASP A 229 6.08 -13.88 -27.18
C ASP A 229 5.92 -14.53 -25.77
N ASP A 230 5.05 -13.97 -24.93
CA ASP A 230 4.75 -14.41 -23.54
C ASP A 230 5.91 -14.20 -22.53
N VAL A 231 7.02 -13.58 -22.95
CA VAL A 231 8.14 -13.20 -22.07
C VAL A 231 8.05 -11.72 -21.71
N ILE A 232 8.06 -11.45 -20.41
CA ILE A 232 8.05 -10.09 -19.87
C ILE A 232 9.48 -9.61 -19.68
N GLU A 233 9.91 -8.59 -20.44
CA GLU A 233 11.15 -7.84 -20.18
C GLU A 233 10.85 -6.62 -19.29
N ALA A 234 11.58 -6.48 -18.18
CA ALA A 234 11.34 -5.44 -17.19
C ALA A 234 12.33 -4.26 -17.28
N ASN A 235 11.82 -3.04 -17.32
CA ASN A 235 12.58 -1.80 -17.05
C ASN A 235 12.06 -1.15 -15.75
N ALA A 236 12.01 -1.94 -14.69
CA ALA A 236 11.27 -1.64 -13.46
C ALA A 236 12.17 -1.42 -12.23
N GLY A 237 13.49 -1.43 -12.40
CA GLY A 237 14.46 -1.33 -11.30
C GLY A 237 14.32 -0.02 -10.49
N GLU A 238 14.24 1.11 -11.19
CA GLU A 238 14.05 2.42 -10.56
C GLU A 238 12.72 2.50 -9.81
N PHE A 239 11.65 1.99 -10.42
CA PHE A 239 10.33 1.99 -9.78
C PHE A 239 10.28 1.09 -8.54
N TYR A 240 10.91 -0.09 -8.60
CA TYR A 240 11.08 -0.93 -7.42
C TYR A 240 11.84 -0.21 -6.31
N ASN A 241 12.92 0.51 -6.63
CA ASN A 241 13.69 1.25 -5.61
C ASN A 241 12.83 2.29 -4.90
N VAL A 242 12.01 3.05 -5.65
CA VAL A 242 11.04 4.01 -5.07
C VAL A 242 10.09 3.29 -4.11
N LEU A 243 9.50 2.15 -4.49
CA LEU A 243 8.61 1.40 -3.59
C LEU A 243 9.34 0.79 -2.39
N ALA A 244 10.57 0.31 -2.58
CA ALA A 244 11.39 -0.29 -1.55
C ALA A 244 11.73 0.72 -0.44
N GLU A 245 11.92 2.00 -0.78
CA GLU A 245 12.12 3.07 0.21
C GLU A 245 10.87 3.31 1.07
N LEU A 246 9.67 2.97 0.57
CA LEU A 246 8.38 3.12 1.26
C LEU A 246 7.97 1.90 2.09
N MET A 247 8.90 0.99 2.36
CA MET A 247 8.66 -0.23 3.15
C MET A 247 9.64 -0.36 4.33
N SER A 248 9.27 -1.16 5.33
CA SER A 248 10.19 -1.47 6.42
C SER A 248 11.26 -2.47 5.95
N PRO A 249 12.47 -2.46 6.55
CA PRO A 249 13.53 -3.39 6.20
C PRO A 249 13.10 -4.87 6.28
N GLU A 250 12.28 -5.24 7.26
CA GLU A 250 11.83 -6.62 7.46
C GLU A 250 10.92 -7.11 6.31
N ILE A 251 10.05 -6.22 5.83
CA ILE A 251 9.18 -6.51 4.68
C ILE A 251 10.01 -6.66 3.41
N ARG A 252 10.96 -5.75 3.19
CA ARG A 252 11.87 -5.81 2.04
C ARG A 252 12.66 -7.11 2.00
N LEU A 253 13.29 -7.47 3.12
CA LEU A 253 14.03 -8.72 3.23
C LEU A 253 13.16 -9.93 2.92
N THR A 254 11.91 -9.94 3.38
CA THR A 254 10.99 -11.04 3.08
C THR A 254 10.67 -11.12 1.58
N ILE A 255 10.42 -9.98 0.93
CA ILE A 255 10.15 -9.90 -0.51
C ILE A 255 11.39 -10.35 -1.32
N GLU A 256 12.57 -9.84 -0.96
CA GLU A 256 13.83 -10.10 -1.65
C GLU A 256 14.33 -11.55 -1.42
N SER A 257 14.08 -12.14 -0.25
CA SER A 257 14.57 -13.49 0.10
C SER A 257 14.04 -14.62 -0.79
N VAL A 258 12.85 -14.43 -1.38
CA VAL A 258 12.22 -15.44 -2.24
C VAL A 258 12.69 -15.35 -3.68
N SER A 259 13.22 -14.19 -4.07
CA SER A 259 13.84 -13.97 -5.38
C SER A 259 15.24 -14.62 -5.51
N LEU A 260 15.78 -15.16 -4.40
CA LEU A 260 17.15 -15.65 -4.28
C LEU A 260 17.27 -17.19 -4.20
N GLU A 261 16.18 -17.96 -4.28
CA GLU A 261 16.25 -19.42 -4.32
C GLU A 261 16.27 -19.91 -5.78
N PRO A 262 17.43 -20.35 -6.33
CA PRO A 262 17.40 -21.19 -7.51
C PRO A 262 16.85 -22.57 -7.11
N GLU A 263 15.99 -23.17 -7.93
CA GLU A 263 15.59 -24.57 -7.80
C GLU A 263 16.84 -25.48 -7.82
N GLU A 264 17.35 -25.88 -6.65
CA GLU A 264 18.08 -27.14 -6.54
C GLU A 264 17.06 -28.28 -6.48
N SER A 265 16.59 -28.71 -7.64
CA SER A 265 15.99 -30.02 -7.79
C SER A 265 17.05 -31.07 -7.46
N ILE A 266 16.98 -31.65 -6.27
CA ILE A 266 17.74 -32.85 -5.92
C ILE A 266 17.30 -33.95 -6.90
N PRO A 267 18.18 -34.48 -7.76
CA PRO A 267 17.80 -35.62 -8.60
C PRO A 267 17.56 -36.81 -7.69
N ALA A 268 16.40 -37.44 -7.81
CA ALA A 268 16.18 -38.76 -7.24
C ALA A 268 17.17 -39.72 -7.90
N GLU A 269 18.16 -40.20 -7.13
CA GLU A 269 18.99 -41.33 -7.53
C GLU A 269 18.07 -42.53 -7.82
N SER A 270 17.94 -42.82 -9.10
CA SER A 270 17.38 -44.07 -9.60
C SER A 270 18.53 -45.04 -9.78
N ASP A 271 18.98 -45.66 -8.69
CA ASP A 271 19.92 -46.77 -8.79
C ASP A 271 19.14 -48.09 -8.77
N ASN A 272 18.64 -48.44 -9.96
CA ASN A 272 18.17 -49.78 -10.26
C ASN A 272 19.11 -50.37 -11.31
N SER A 273 20.25 -50.89 -10.88
CA SER A 273 21.08 -51.78 -11.68
C SER A 273 21.32 -53.09 -10.95
N ASN A 274 20.50 -54.08 -11.29
CA ASN A 274 20.90 -55.48 -11.41
C ASN A 274 20.40 -55.91 -12.81
N PRO A 275 21.08 -56.78 -13.61
CA PRO A 275 21.69 -58.03 -13.15
C PRO A 275 22.96 -58.54 -13.89
N ALA A 276 23.44 -59.69 -13.40
CA ALA A 276 24.19 -60.77 -14.07
C ALA A 276 25.74 -60.71 -14.09
N ASP A 277 26.37 -61.48 -13.19
CA ASP A 277 26.92 -62.83 -13.48
C ASP A 277 27.00 -63.66 -12.17
#